data_AF-A0A098LGM4-F1
#
_entry.id   AF-A0A098LGM4-F1
#
_cell.length_a   1.000
_cell.length_b   1.000
_cell.length_c   1.000
_cell.angle_alpha   90.00
_cell.angle_beta   90.00
_cell.angle_gamma   90.00
#
_symmetry.space_group_name_H-M   'P 1'
#
loop_
_entity.id
_entity.type
_entity.pdbx_description
1 polymer ?
#
loop_
_entity_poly.entity_id
_entity_poly.type
_entity_poly.pdbx_seq_one_letter_code
_entity_poly.pdbx_strand_id
1 'polypeptide(L)'
;MQDFIDQAIKNGVTVSDMGPCQFCGGDYQKGIFDCMDNYNNGLVLIDFNNPKNHLSRPEPLKRGNITTKDLTNSTTVDECIELIKKWADEVYNAWRLSHPLVIQIADGFINKILNKKTYDRN
;
A
#
# COMPACT_ATOMS: atom_id res chain seq x y z
N MET A 1 -5.63 14.50 -16.27
CA MET A 1 -4.52 14.02 -15.44
C MET A 1 -3.25 14.32 -16.24
N GLN A 2 -2.28 15.03 -15.68
CA GLN A 2 -1.01 15.29 -16.37
C GLN A 2 -0.34 13.93 -16.66
N ASP A 3 0.26 13.76 -17.84
CA ASP A 3 1.06 12.58 -18.14
C ASP A 3 2.19 12.47 -17.09
N PHE A 4 2.40 11.29 -16.52
CA PHE A 4 3.45 11.09 -15.51
C PHE A 4 4.86 11.36 -16.10
N ILE A 5 5.01 11.21 -17.42
CA ILE A 5 6.22 11.53 -18.15
C ILE A 5 6.48 13.04 -18.09
N ASP A 6 5.47 13.87 -18.40
CA ASP A 6 5.59 15.33 -18.31
C ASP A 6 5.99 15.78 -16.91
N GLN A 7 5.38 15.16 -15.89
CA GLN A 7 5.68 15.47 -14.50
C GLN A 7 7.12 15.07 -14.14
N ALA A 8 7.61 13.92 -14.62
CA ALA A 8 9.00 13.50 -14.41
C ALA A 8 9.99 14.49 -15.05
N ILE A 9 9.76 14.86 -16.32
CA ILE A 9 10.59 15.82 -17.06
C ILE A 9 10.66 17.16 -16.32
N LYS A 10 9.50 17.68 -15.87
CA LYS A 10 9.42 18.94 -15.12
C LYS A 10 10.26 18.93 -13.84
N ASN A 11 10.43 17.77 -13.22
CA ASN A 11 11.22 17.62 -11.99
C ASN A 11 12.65 17.12 -12.25
N GLY A 12 13.10 17.10 -13.51
CA GLY A 12 14.45 16.66 -13.87
C GLY A 12 14.68 15.16 -13.66
N VAL A 13 13.61 14.36 -13.63
CA VAL A 13 13.67 12.90 -13.47
C VAL A 13 13.68 12.25 -14.84
N THR A 14 14.77 11.56 -15.18
CA THR A 14 14.85 10.74 -16.38
C THR A 14 14.13 9.42 -16.16
N VAL A 15 13.18 9.12 -17.03
CA VAL A 15 12.37 7.90 -16.98
C VAL A 15 13.01 6.81 -17.85
N SER A 16 13.24 5.62 -17.28
CA SER A 16 13.79 4.46 -17.99
C SER A 16 12.69 3.64 -18.62
N ASP A 17 12.84 3.36 -19.92
CA ASP A 17 11.99 2.50 -20.73
C ASP A 17 12.51 1.06 -20.83
N MET A 18 13.54 0.72 -20.07
CA MET A 18 14.13 -0.62 -20.04
C MET A 18 14.61 -1.01 -18.63
N GLY A 19 14.65 -2.32 -18.38
CA GLY A 19 15.14 -2.90 -17.13
C GLY A 19 14.17 -2.76 -15.96
N PRO A 20 14.63 -2.95 -14.71
CA PRO A 20 13.76 -2.89 -13.53
C PRO A 20 13.17 -1.49 -13.32
N CYS A 21 12.02 -1.43 -12.64
CA CYS A 21 11.37 -0.15 -12.33
C CYS A 21 12.24 0.70 -11.40
N GLN A 22 12.50 1.95 -11.80
CA GLN A 22 13.34 2.91 -11.05
C GLN A 22 12.80 3.27 -9.66
N PHE A 23 11.51 3.06 -9.40
CA PHE A 23 10.85 3.47 -8.15
C PHE A 23 10.70 2.31 -7.17
N CYS A 24 10.13 1.19 -7.61
CA CYS A 24 9.86 0.04 -6.74
C CYS A 24 10.90 -1.08 -6.85
N GLY A 25 11.81 -1.02 -7.82
CA GLY A 25 12.81 -2.07 -8.07
C GLY A 25 12.23 -3.36 -8.66
N GLY A 26 10.96 -3.36 -9.07
CA GLY A 26 10.31 -4.53 -9.67
C GLY A 26 10.99 -4.97 -10.97
N ASP A 27 11.06 -6.29 -11.19
CA ASP A 27 11.67 -6.92 -12.36
C ASP A 27 10.74 -6.81 -13.58
N TYR A 28 10.86 -5.69 -14.29
CA TYR A 28 10.10 -5.37 -15.50
C TYR A 28 11.02 -5.31 -16.72
N GLN A 29 10.45 -5.47 -17.92
CA GLN A 29 11.24 -5.39 -19.15
C GLN A 29 11.34 -3.94 -19.63
N LYS A 30 10.27 -3.16 -19.48
CA LYS A 30 10.20 -1.75 -19.91
C LYS A 30 10.25 -0.74 -18.77
N GLY A 31 11.02 -1.01 -17.72
CA GLY A 31 11.21 -0.05 -16.64
C GLY A 31 9.92 0.33 -15.92
N ILE A 32 9.72 1.63 -15.70
CA ILE A 32 8.52 2.15 -15.04
C ILE A 32 7.25 1.97 -15.90
N PHE A 33 7.37 1.88 -17.22
CA PHE A 33 6.21 1.88 -18.11
C PHE A 33 5.37 0.63 -17.90
N ASP A 34 6.01 -0.55 -17.90
CA ASP A 34 5.35 -1.81 -17.53
C ASP A 34 4.78 -1.77 -16.11
N CYS A 35 5.48 -1.13 -15.17
CA CYS A 35 5.01 -0.99 -13.78
C CYS A 35 3.73 -0.15 -13.71
N MET A 36 3.67 0.98 -14.41
CA MET A 36 2.50 1.85 -14.45
C MET A 36 1.36 1.22 -15.25
N ASP A 37 1.63 0.52 -16.34
CA ASP A 37 0.60 -0.22 -17.08
C ASP A 37 -0.02 -1.31 -16.21
N ASN A 38 0.78 -2.06 -15.46
CA ASN A 38 0.25 -3.06 -14.51
C ASN A 38 -0.59 -2.41 -13.40
N TYR A 39 -0.15 -1.28 -12.85
CA TYR A 39 -0.92 -0.52 -11.87
C TYR A 39 -2.26 -0.05 -12.45
N ASN A 40 -2.23 0.58 -13.64
CA ASN A 40 -3.41 1.09 -14.32
C ASN A 40 -4.39 -0.04 -14.70
N ASN A 41 -3.88 -1.20 -15.16
CA ASN A 41 -4.70 -2.39 -15.42
C ASN A 41 -5.37 -2.90 -14.14
N GLY A 42 -4.71 -2.79 -12.99
CA GLY A 42 -5.32 -3.10 -11.69
C GLY A 42 -6.47 -2.15 -11.33
N LEU A 43 -6.36 -0.87 -11.68
CA LEU A 43 -7.42 0.12 -11.43
C LEU A 43 -8.69 -0.16 -12.23
N VAL A 44 -8.61 -0.81 -13.40
CA VAL A 44 -9.80 -1.22 -14.18
C VAL A 44 -10.69 -2.20 -13.41
N LEU A 45 -10.12 -2.96 -12.48
CA LEU A 45 -10.85 -3.92 -11.64
C LEU A 45 -11.61 -3.25 -10.48
N ILE A 46 -11.33 -1.96 -10.21
CA ILE A 46 -11.93 -1.22 -9.12
C ILE A 46 -13.10 -0.41 -9.67
N ASP A 47 -14.31 -0.71 -9.20
CA ASP A 47 -15.47 0.13 -9.47
C ASP A 47 -15.40 1.42 -8.64
N PHE A 48 -15.01 2.52 -9.29
CA PHE A 48 -14.93 3.85 -8.69
C PHE A 48 -16.30 4.48 -8.42
N ASN A 49 -17.40 3.92 -8.93
CA ASN A 49 -18.75 4.39 -8.60
C ASN A 49 -19.30 3.73 -7.34
N ASN A 50 -18.65 2.67 -6.85
CA ASN A 50 -19.02 2.00 -5.61
C ASN A 50 -18.30 2.64 -4.41
N PRO A 51 -19.02 3.34 -3.51
CA PRO A 51 -18.42 4.02 -2.37
C PRO A 51 -17.70 3.08 -1.40
N LYS A 52 -18.03 1.78 -1.40
CA LYS A 52 -17.35 0.77 -0.56
C LYS A 52 -15.89 0.56 -0.98
N ASN A 53 -15.56 0.88 -2.22
CA ASN A 53 -14.19 0.77 -2.73
C ASN A 53 -13.36 2.02 -2.42
N HIS A 54 -13.96 3.07 -1.86
CA HIS A 54 -13.27 4.31 -1.55
C HIS A 54 -12.66 4.23 -0.15
N LEU A 55 -11.34 4.30 -0.08
CA LEU A 55 -10.61 4.45 1.17
C LEU A 55 -10.41 5.94 1.45
N SER A 56 -11.17 6.49 2.39
CA SER A 56 -10.93 7.84 2.89
C SER A 56 -9.65 7.84 3.72
N ARG A 57 -8.73 8.77 3.43
CA ARG A 57 -7.58 8.99 4.30
C ARG A 57 -8.10 9.37 5.71
N PRO A 58 -7.70 8.67 6.78
CA PRO A 58 -8.04 9.10 8.14
C PRO A 58 -7.40 10.46 8.43
N GLU A 59 -8.04 11.29 9.26
CA GLU A 59 -7.50 12.59 9.61
C GLU A 59 -6.06 12.47 10.16
N PRO A 60 -5.20 13.47 9.90
CA PRO A 60 -3.87 13.50 10.48
C PRO A 60 -3.94 13.28 11.99
N LEU A 61 -3.10 12.38 12.49
CA LEU A 61 -3.03 11.99 13.91
C LEU A 61 -4.27 11.25 14.46
N LYS A 62 -5.24 10.85 13.62
CA LYS A 62 -6.39 10.01 14.01
C LYS A 62 -6.40 8.67 13.28
N ARG A 63 -5.25 8.01 13.21
CA ARG A 63 -5.13 6.69 12.54
C ARG A 63 -5.54 5.51 13.43
N GLY A 64 -5.56 5.71 14.75
CA GLY A 64 -6.07 4.78 15.75
C GLY A 64 -6.90 5.55 16.78
N ASN A 65 -7.61 4.85 17.65
CA ASN A 65 -8.37 5.54 18.71
C ASN A 65 -7.43 6.09 19.78
N ILE A 66 -6.31 5.40 20.02
CA ILE A 66 -5.23 5.88 20.89
C ILE A 66 -4.10 6.46 20.03
N THR A 67 -3.70 7.67 20.37
CA THR A 67 -2.72 8.48 19.64
C THR A 67 -1.56 8.85 20.56
N THR A 68 -0.46 9.33 19.98
CA THR A 68 0.66 9.89 20.75
C THR A 68 0.25 11.08 21.62
N LYS A 69 -0.83 11.80 21.28
CA LYS A 69 -1.36 12.89 22.12
C LYS A 69 -1.96 12.38 23.43
N ASP A 70 -2.63 11.23 23.39
CA ASP A 70 -3.23 10.63 24.58
C ASP A 70 -2.15 10.20 25.58
N LEU A 71 -1.03 9.69 25.06
CA LEU A 71 0.15 9.36 25.86
C LEU A 71 0.78 10.60 26.52
N THR A 72 0.94 11.70 25.76
CA THR A 72 1.53 12.95 26.29
C THR A 72 0.63 13.68 27.29
N ASN A 73 -0.68 13.43 27.25
CA ASN A 73 -1.64 14.04 28.17
C ASN A 73 -1.83 13.21 29.45
N SER A 74 -1.28 11.99 29.51
CA SER A 74 -1.33 11.17 30.72
C SER A 74 -0.60 11.88 31.87
N THR A 75 -1.24 11.92 33.03
CA THR A 75 -0.73 12.66 34.20
C THR A 75 -0.04 11.74 35.21
N THR A 76 -0.22 10.42 35.05
CA THR A 76 0.36 9.40 35.92
C THR A 76 1.00 8.27 35.12
N VAL A 77 1.95 7.58 35.75
CA VAL A 77 2.65 6.44 35.14
C VAL A 77 1.68 5.28 34.88
N ASP A 78 0.76 5.00 35.79
CA ASP A 78 -0.20 3.90 35.65
C ASP A 78 -1.18 4.14 34.50
N GLU A 79 -1.66 5.37 34.34
CA GLU A 79 -2.49 5.77 33.20
C GLU A 79 -1.75 5.60 31.87
N CYS A 80 -0.48 6.02 31.82
CA CYS A 80 0.37 5.84 30.65
C CYS A 80 0.54 4.36 30.29
N ILE A 81 0.81 3.50 31.28
CA ILE A 81 0.96 2.05 31.09
C ILE A 81 -0.33 1.43 30.53
N GLU A 82 -1.49 1.82 31.06
CA GLU A 82 -2.78 1.31 30.57
C GLU A 82 -3.11 1.78 29.16
N LEU A 83 -2.76 3.02 28.80
CA LEU A 83 -2.90 3.53 27.42
C LEU A 83 -2.00 2.75 26.44
N ILE A 84 -0.76 2.43 26.83
CA ILE A 84 0.15 1.64 26.00
C ILE A 84 -0.40 0.23 25.76
N LYS A 85 -0.93 -0.43 26.81
CA LYS A 85 -1.53 -1.76 26.68
C LYS A 85 -2.72 -1.74 25.72
N LYS A 86 -3.64 -0.80 25.91
CA LYS A 86 -4.82 -0.65 25.03
C LYS A 86 -4.41 -0.36 23.59
N TRP A 87 -3.41 0.51 23.37
CA TRP A 87 -2.89 0.78 22.04
C TRP A 87 -2.32 -0.48 21.38
N ALA A 88 -1.56 -1.27 22.13
CA ALA A 88 -1.03 -2.54 21.63
C ALA A 88 -2.16 -3.50 21.24
N ASP A 89 -3.19 -3.63 22.08
CA ASP A 89 -4.37 -4.45 21.79
C ASP A 89 -5.09 -4.00 20.51
N GLU A 90 -5.24 -2.68 20.28
CA GLU A 90 -5.83 -2.15 19.05
C GLU A 90 -5.02 -2.56 17.81
N VAL A 91 -3.70 -2.43 17.87
CA VAL A 91 -2.79 -2.79 16.77
C VAL A 91 -2.88 -4.29 16.46
N TYR A 92 -2.79 -5.15 17.48
CA TYR A 92 -2.85 -6.59 17.29
C TYR A 92 -4.23 -7.06 16.82
N ASN A 93 -5.31 -6.43 17.30
CA ASN A 93 -6.66 -6.74 16.81
C ASN A 93 -6.85 -6.32 15.36
N ALA A 94 -6.41 -5.12 14.98
CA ALA A 94 -6.46 -4.66 13.59
C ALA A 94 -5.68 -5.61 12.67
N TRP A 95 -4.46 -5.98 13.06
CA TRP A 95 -3.68 -6.98 12.32
C TRP A 95 -4.43 -8.31 12.22
N ARG A 96 -4.91 -8.87 13.34
CA ARG A 96 -5.64 -10.15 13.36
C ARG A 96 -6.85 -10.16 12.42
N LEU A 97 -7.61 -9.05 12.38
CA LEU A 97 -8.80 -8.93 11.54
C LEU A 97 -8.46 -8.77 10.05
N SER A 98 -7.41 -8.01 9.73
CA SER A 98 -7.02 -7.73 8.34
C SER A 98 -6.13 -8.81 7.73
N HIS A 99 -5.34 -9.50 8.53
CA HIS A 99 -4.31 -10.44 8.08
C HIS A 99 -4.84 -11.57 7.18
N PRO A 100 -5.98 -12.23 7.47
CA PRO A 100 -6.50 -13.28 6.59
C PRO A 100 -6.80 -12.79 5.17
N LEU A 101 -7.36 -11.58 5.03
CA LEU A 101 -7.64 -10.99 3.72
C LEU A 101 -6.34 -10.60 3.01
N VAL A 102 -5.41 -9.98 3.73
CA VAL A 102 -4.11 -9.56 3.17
C VAL A 102 -3.31 -10.77 2.66
N ILE A 103 -3.30 -11.88 3.41
CA ILE A 103 -2.68 -13.14 2.96
C ILE A 103 -3.33 -13.64 1.68
N GLN A 104 -4.66 -13.70 1.61
CA GLN A 104 -5.36 -14.18 0.41
C GLN A 104 -5.00 -13.36 -0.83
N ILE A 105 -4.92 -12.03 -0.69
CA ILE A 105 -4.50 -11.14 -1.77
C ILE A 105 -3.05 -11.42 -2.16
N ALA A 106 -2.14 -11.50 -1.19
CA ALA A 106 -0.72 -11.77 -1.42
C ALA A 106 -0.50 -13.12 -2.13
N ASP A 107 -1.17 -14.17 -1.67
CA ASP A 107 -1.15 -15.50 -2.29
C ASP A 107 -1.66 -15.44 -3.73
N GLY A 108 -2.71 -14.66 -3.99
CA GLY A 108 -3.23 -14.42 -5.33
C GLY A 108 -2.18 -13.80 -6.28
N PHE A 109 -1.43 -12.81 -5.81
CA PHE A 109 -0.34 -12.20 -6.58
C PHE A 109 0.81 -13.17 -6.83
N ILE A 110 1.27 -13.89 -5.80
CA ILE A 110 2.36 -14.86 -5.90
C ILE A 110 2.00 -15.95 -6.92
N ASN A 111 0.81 -16.55 -6.78
CA ASN A 111 0.35 -17.61 -7.70
C ASN A 111 0.26 -17.13 -9.14
N LYS A 112 -0.24 -15.89 -9.38
CA LYS A 112 -0.29 -15.31 -10.72
C LYS A 112 1.11 -15.13 -11.33
N ILE A 113 2.09 -14.66 -10.55
CA ILE A 113 3.48 -14.51 -10.99
C ILE A 113 4.10 -15.88 -11.31
N LEU A 114 3.90 -16.86 -10.44
CA LEU A 114 4.44 -18.21 -10.63
C LEU A 114 3.84 -18.89 -11.87
N ASN A 115 2.53 -18.79 -12.07
CA ASN A 115 1.85 -19.37 -13.22
C ASN A 115 2.24 -18.70 -14.55
N LYS A 116 2.55 -17.39 -14.54
CA LYS A 116 3.06 -16.69 -15.72
C LYS A 116 4.46 -17.20 -16.11
N LYS A 117 5.35 -17.40 -15.13
CA LYS A 117 6.69 -17.98 -15.34
C LYS A 117 6.70 -19.42 -15.86
N THR A 118 5.63 -20.20 -15.65
CA THR A 118 5.51 -21.56 -16.22
C THR A 118 4.98 -21.56 -17.64
N TYR A 119 4.20 -20.55 -18.03
CA TYR A 119 3.68 -20.43 -19.40
C TYR A 119 4.76 -19.91 -20.36
N ASP A 120 5.60 -18.95 -19.93
CA ASP A 120 6.70 -18.41 -20.74
C ASP A 120 7.91 -19.37 -20.90
N ARG A 121 7.86 -20.57 -20.28
CA ARG A 121 8.91 -21.59 -20.33
C ARG A 121 8.57 -22.82 -21.19
N ASN A 122 7.38 -22.84 -21.79
CA ASN A 122 6.95 -23.84 -22.77
C ASN A 122 6.81 -23.21 -24.16
#